data_AF-A0A426ZV02-F1
#
_entry.id   AF-A0A426ZV02-F1
#
_cell.length_a   1.000
_cell.length_b   1.000
_cell.length_c   1.000
_cell.angle_alpha   90.00
_cell.angle_beta   90.00
_cell.angle_gamma   90.00
#
_symmetry.space_group_name_H-M   'P 1'
#
loop_
_entity.id
_entity.type
_entity.pdbx_description
1 polymer ?
#
loop_
_entity_poly.entity_id
_entity_poly.type
_entity_poly.pdbx_seq_one_letter_code
_entity_poly.pdbx_strand_id
1 'polypeptide(L)'
;MRLLTKGISCLLRAVASSDSGSNDSGNGSGKQRQRREATAVERNIGGGIAKRKKKREKRKEQWRNRGGRRSKKRKRRRKKKEVEEKRAVTSAGSAELVAVSSLCTYDIYRTYINPDATGKQILKVSRVVVLGFGCFMGVLAVILNKVGVSLGWMYLAMGVIIGSAVMPIALMLLWRKANALGAILGTIIGCILGIVTWLAVTSIEYGRVNLETTGRNTPMLAGNLVAILTGGFVHVVCSILWPQKYDWGTTKQITLVEQVQSDLPDEEFKEEKLLRAKSWIVKWGIVFTAIIVILWPMLSLPAGKFSLGYFTFWAVVAIAWGTIASVVIIILPLTESWGTIACVLNGMFTNDAMMQKVDEMNSRLRAIMVTMPEAERYYLLEKEKTKKLVGYEETTADVTASLVAEL
;
A
#
# COMPACT_ATOMS: atom_id res chain seq x y z
N MET A 1 39.23 -32.10 -35.78
CA MET A 1 40.39 -32.52 -34.96
C MET A 1 40.55 -34.04 -34.85
N ARG A 2 39.55 -34.83 -34.42
CA ARG A 2 39.63 -36.32 -34.45
C ARG A 2 39.79 -36.89 -35.88
N LEU A 3 39.23 -36.23 -36.89
CA LEU A 3 39.42 -36.57 -38.31
C LEU A 3 40.84 -36.21 -38.81
N LEU A 4 41.42 -35.09 -38.37
CA LEU A 4 42.79 -34.71 -38.73
C LEU A 4 43.85 -35.62 -38.09
N THR A 5 43.63 -36.06 -36.85
CA THR A 5 44.55 -37.01 -36.18
C THR A 5 44.47 -38.40 -36.80
N LYS A 6 43.28 -38.86 -37.19
CA LYS A 6 43.11 -40.11 -37.96
C LYS A 6 43.70 -40.00 -39.37
N GLY A 7 43.54 -38.85 -40.03
CA GLY A 7 44.12 -38.57 -41.35
C GLY A 7 45.65 -38.60 -41.34
N ILE A 8 46.28 -37.92 -40.38
CA ILE A 8 47.76 -37.88 -40.25
C ILE A 8 48.32 -39.26 -39.86
N SER A 9 47.65 -40.00 -38.96
CA SER A 9 48.08 -41.36 -38.58
C SER A 9 47.86 -42.39 -39.70
N CYS A 10 46.95 -42.11 -40.65
CA CYS A 10 46.74 -42.91 -41.85
C CYS A 10 47.77 -42.55 -42.94
N LEU A 11 48.10 -41.27 -43.12
CA LEU A 11 49.14 -40.79 -44.03
C LEU A 11 50.54 -41.25 -43.62
N LEU A 12 50.87 -41.19 -42.32
CA LEU A 12 52.14 -41.69 -41.80
C LEU A 12 52.28 -43.21 -41.92
N ARG A 13 51.16 -43.95 -41.81
CA ARG A 13 51.14 -45.40 -42.08
C ARG A 13 51.26 -45.72 -43.56
N ALA A 14 50.64 -44.92 -44.42
CA ALA A 14 50.73 -45.05 -45.88
C ALA A 14 52.16 -44.78 -46.38
N VAL A 15 52.82 -43.73 -45.87
CA VAL A 15 54.22 -43.42 -46.20
C VAL A 15 55.16 -44.52 -45.68
N ALA A 16 54.89 -45.10 -44.51
CA ALA A 16 55.68 -46.23 -43.99
C ALA A 16 55.44 -47.57 -44.73
N SER A 17 54.34 -47.70 -45.49
CA SER A 17 54.02 -48.88 -46.31
C SER A 17 54.44 -48.74 -47.78
N SER A 18 54.77 -47.54 -48.25
CA SER A 18 55.22 -47.31 -49.64
C SER A 18 56.73 -47.54 -49.86
N ASP A 19 57.49 -47.81 -48.81
CA ASP A 19 58.96 -47.97 -48.86
C ASP A 19 59.42 -49.45 -48.78
N SER A 20 58.51 -50.41 -48.99
CA SER A 20 58.83 -51.85 -49.05
C SER A 20 58.90 -52.36 -50.49
N GLY A 21 59.69 -51.68 -51.32
CA GLY A 21 59.81 -51.96 -52.75
C GLY A 21 61.13 -51.54 -53.38
N SER A 22 62.27 -51.75 -52.71
CA SER A 22 63.59 -51.86 -53.35
C SER A 22 64.64 -52.30 -52.33
N ASN A 23 65.47 -53.26 -52.72
CA ASN A 23 66.69 -53.69 -52.04
C ASN A 23 67.43 -52.51 -51.39
N ASP A 24 67.73 -52.57 -50.10
CA ASP A 24 69.10 -52.82 -49.66
C ASP A 24 69.24 -52.95 -48.14
N SER A 25 70.30 -53.61 -47.77
CA SER A 25 70.63 -54.08 -46.43
C SER A 25 71.13 -52.93 -45.54
N GLY A 26 70.56 -52.80 -44.34
CA GLY A 26 71.24 -52.23 -43.18
C GLY A 26 71.04 -50.73 -42.90
N ASN A 27 70.16 -50.40 -41.94
CA ASN A 27 70.46 -49.38 -40.92
C ASN A 27 69.44 -49.39 -39.76
N GLY A 28 69.73 -50.14 -38.70
CA GLY A 28 68.83 -50.33 -37.56
C GLY A 28 68.69 -49.13 -36.59
N SER A 29 69.60 -48.14 -36.62
CA SER A 29 69.62 -47.07 -35.61
C SER A 29 68.70 -45.88 -35.93
N GLY A 30 68.48 -45.57 -37.22
CA GLY A 30 67.61 -44.45 -37.65
C GLY A 30 66.12 -44.69 -37.39
N LYS A 31 65.65 -45.93 -37.61
CA LYS A 31 64.23 -46.31 -37.41
C LYS A 31 63.79 -46.23 -35.94
N GLN A 32 64.70 -46.47 -34.98
CA GLN A 32 64.37 -46.36 -33.55
C GLN A 32 64.28 -44.90 -33.09
N ARG A 33 65.11 -43.99 -33.61
CA ARG A 33 65.07 -42.56 -33.26
C ARG A 33 63.81 -41.87 -33.80
N GLN A 34 63.44 -42.13 -35.05
CA GLN A 34 62.21 -41.61 -35.66
C GLN A 34 60.94 -42.13 -34.97
N ARG A 35 60.91 -43.39 -34.53
CA ARG A 35 59.78 -43.94 -33.75
C ARG A 35 59.61 -43.25 -32.40
N ARG A 36 60.70 -42.89 -31.71
CA ARG A 36 60.64 -42.19 -30.42
C ARG A 36 60.15 -40.74 -30.57
N GLU A 37 60.58 -40.03 -31.61
CA GLU A 37 60.12 -38.67 -31.91
C GLU A 37 58.65 -38.65 -32.34
N ALA A 38 58.20 -39.59 -33.16
CA ALA A 38 56.80 -39.72 -33.56
C ALA A 38 55.87 -40.00 -32.36
N THR A 39 56.29 -40.85 -31.42
CA THR A 39 55.51 -41.10 -30.18
C THR A 39 55.51 -39.91 -29.23
N ALA A 40 56.58 -39.11 -29.18
CA ALA A 40 56.61 -37.87 -28.39
C ALA A 40 55.66 -36.80 -28.96
N VAL A 41 55.61 -36.65 -30.29
CA VAL A 41 54.70 -35.73 -30.97
C VAL A 41 53.23 -36.16 -30.79
N GLU A 42 52.91 -37.44 -30.93
CA GLU A 42 51.55 -37.94 -30.67
C GLU A 42 51.10 -37.73 -29.22
N ARG A 43 51.99 -37.92 -28.23
CA ARG A 43 51.67 -37.62 -26.81
C ARG A 43 51.40 -36.13 -26.59
N ASN A 44 52.19 -35.24 -27.18
CA ASN A 44 51.98 -33.79 -27.06
C ASN A 44 50.69 -33.32 -27.72
N ILE A 45 50.37 -33.83 -28.92
CA ILE A 45 49.11 -33.51 -29.62
C ILE A 45 47.91 -34.10 -28.85
N GLY A 46 48.01 -35.34 -28.36
CA GLY A 46 46.99 -35.98 -27.52
C GLY A 46 46.72 -35.22 -26.22
N GLY A 47 47.79 -34.78 -25.54
CA GLY A 47 47.69 -33.93 -24.34
C GLY A 47 47.04 -32.58 -24.61
N GLY A 48 47.36 -31.94 -25.74
CA GLY A 48 46.74 -30.68 -26.17
C GLY A 48 45.24 -30.81 -26.46
N ILE A 49 44.83 -31.89 -27.13
CA ILE A 49 43.41 -32.17 -27.43
C ILE A 49 42.63 -32.49 -26.14
N ALA A 50 43.22 -33.28 -25.23
CA ALA A 50 42.62 -33.59 -23.93
C ALA A 50 42.41 -32.31 -23.08
N LYS A 51 43.40 -31.42 -23.02
CA LYS A 51 43.28 -30.11 -22.35
C LYS A 51 42.16 -29.24 -22.97
N ARG A 52 42.06 -29.19 -24.30
CA ARG A 52 40.99 -28.44 -25.00
C ARG A 52 39.60 -29.03 -24.73
N LYS A 53 39.46 -30.37 -24.68
CA LYS A 53 38.20 -31.04 -24.35
C LYS A 53 37.77 -30.75 -22.90
N LYS A 54 38.71 -30.84 -21.95
CA LYS A 54 38.47 -30.51 -20.52
C LYS A 54 38.09 -29.03 -20.34
N LYS A 55 38.69 -28.11 -21.10
CA LYS A 55 38.34 -26.67 -21.09
C LYS A 55 36.93 -26.41 -21.67
N ARG A 56 36.51 -27.16 -22.72
CA ARG A 56 35.15 -27.07 -23.26
C ARG A 56 34.09 -27.61 -22.30
N GLU A 57 34.34 -28.75 -21.65
CA GLU A 57 33.44 -29.30 -20.62
C GLU A 57 33.31 -28.35 -19.42
N LYS A 58 34.43 -27.83 -18.90
CA LYS A 58 34.39 -26.80 -17.84
C LYS A 58 33.57 -25.57 -18.24
N ARG A 59 33.67 -25.11 -19.50
CA ARG A 59 32.85 -24.00 -20.00
C ARG A 59 31.36 -24.37 -20.06
N LYS A 60 31.00 -25.56 -20.55
CA LYS A 60 29.61 -26.03 -20.57
C LYS A 60 29.02 -26.11 -19.17
N GLU A 61 29.77 -26.65 -18.22
CA GLU A 61 29.37 -26.74 -16.81
C GLU A 61 29.23 -25.36 -16.16
N GLN A 62 30.15 -24.43 -16.45
CA GLN A 62 30.05 -23.04 -16.00
C GLN A 62 28.82 -22.34 -16.60
N TRP A 63 28.47 -22.60 -17.86
CA TRP A 63 27.25 -22.09 -18.51
C TRP A 63 25.99 -22.69 -17.89
N ARG A 64 25.95 -24.00 -17.62
CA ARG A 64 24.82 -24.68 -16.93
C ARG A 64 24.62 -24.11 -15.52
N ASN A 65 25.69 -23.90 -14.78
CA ASN A 65 25.65 -23.28 -13.44
C ASN A 65 25.19 -21.81 -13.50
N ARG A 66 25.61 -21.03 -14.50
CA ARG A 66 25.13 -19.65 -14.71
C ARG A 66 23.64 -19.61 -15.08
N GLY A 67 23.17 -20.51 -15.93
CA GLY A 67 21.75 -20.67 -16.26
C GLY A 67 20.90 -21.01 -15.04
N GLY A 68 21.34 -21.98 -14.23
CA GLY A 68 20.71 -22.35 -12.96
C GLY A 68 20.65 -21.19 -11.96
N ARG A 69 21.74 -20.42 -11.80
CA ARG A 69 21.77 -19.21 -10.95
C ARG A 69 20.82 -18.12 -11.44
N ARG A 70 20.74 -17.87 -12.76
CA ARG A 70 19.78 -16.90 -13.34
C ARG A 70 18.33 -17.33 -13.12
N SER A 71 18.03 -18.61 -13.30
CA SER A 71 16.70 -19.18 -13.03
C SER A 71 16.31 -19.05 -11.55
N LYS A 72 17.21 -19.43 -10.64
CA LYS A 72 17.02 -19.24 -9.18
C LYS A 72 16.83 -17.76 -8.81
N LYS A 73 17.60 -16.84 -9.40
CA LYS A 73 17.47 -15.39 -9.16
C LYS A 73 16.13 -14.84 -9.67
N ARG A 74 15.65 -15.30 -10.84
CA ARG A 74 14.30 -14.95 -11.36
C ARG A 74 13.19 -15.49 -10.46
N LYS A 75 13.28 -16.75 -10.01
CA LYS A 75 12.31 -17.33 -9.05
C LYS A 75 12.29 -16.56 -7.73
N ARG A 76 13.46 -16.23 -7.17
CA ARG A 76 13.57 -15.39 -5.96
C ARG A 76 12.96 -14.00 -6.16
N ARG A 77 13.20 -13.35 -7.30
CA ARG A 77 12.59 -12.05 -7.63
C ARG A 77 11.07 -12.14 -7.76
N ARG A 78 10.53 -13.17 -8.40
CA ARG A 78 9.07 -13.40 -8.48
C ARG A 78 8.47 -13.61 -7.10
N LYS A 79 9.07 -14.47 -6.28
CA LYS A 79 8.63 -14.71 -4.90
C LYS A 79 8.73 -13.44 -4.04
N LYS A 80 9.77 -12.63 -4.22
CA LYS A 80 9.91 -11.34 -3.53
C LYS A 80 8.82 -10.36 -3.96
N LYS A 81 8.56 -10.22 -5.26
CA LYS A 81 7.47 -9.39 -5.79
C LYS A 81 6.11 -9.83 -5.25
N GLU A 82 5.83 -11.12 -5.26
CA GLU A 82 4.58 -11.67 -4.74
C GLU A 82 4.41 -11.38 -3.23
N VAL A 83 5.49 -11.46 -2.45
CA VAL A 83 5.48 -11.10 -1.04
C VAL A 83 5.28 -9.59 -0.83
N GLU A 84 5.92 -8.75 -1.65
CA GLU A 84 5.74 -7.29 -1.61
C GLU A 84 4.31 -6.90 -1.98
N GLU A 85 3.75 -7.47 -3.04
CA GLU A 85 2.36 -7.28 -3.48
C GLU A 85 1.38 -7.70 -2.39
N LYS A 86 1.60 -8.86 -1.76
CA LYS A 86 0.79 -9.32 -0.62
C LYS A 86 0.83 -8.34 0.55
N ARG A 87 2.01 -7.80 0.89
CA ARG A 87 2.16 -6.81 1.97
C ARG A 87 1.39 -5.52 1.70
N ALA A 88 1.43 -5.01 0.46
CA ALA A 88 0.70 -3.81 0.09
C ALA A 88 -0.82 -4.01 0.25
N VAL A 89 -1.35 -5.14 -0.24
CA VAL A 89 -2.79 -5.46 -0.13
C VAL A 89 -3.20 -5.66 1.32
N THR A 90 -2.41 -6.38 2.14
CA THR A 90 -2.72 -6.57 3.57
C THR A 90 -2.70 -5.25 4.33
N SER A 91 -1.76 -4.36 4.02
CA SER A 91 -1.69 -3.02 4.65
C SER A 91 -2.92 -2.19 4.30
N ALA A 92 -3.29 -2.10 3.02
CA ALA A 92 -4.47 -1.37 2.58
C ALA A 92 -5.76 -1.97 3.20
N GLY A 93 -5.92 -3.29 3.15
CA GLY A 93 -7.05 -3.97 3.76
C GLY A 93 -7.13 -3.75 5.27
N SER A 94 -5.99 -3.72 5.98
CA SER A 94 -5.99 -3.42 7.41
C SER A 94 -6.47 -2.00 7.72
N ALA A 95 -6.08 -1.02 6.91
CA ALA A 95 -6.52 0.37 7.08
C ALA A 95 -8.03 0.52 6.82
N GLU A 96 -8.56 -0.13 5.78
CA GLU A 96 -9.98 -0.13 5.48
C GLU A 96 -10.81 -0.82 6.56
N LEU A 97 -10.36 -1.97 7.09
CA LEU A 97 -11.04 -2.66 8.20
C LEU A 97 -11.10 -1.79 9.46
N VAL A 98 -10.01 -1.08 9.78
CA VAL A 98 -9.97 -0.16 10.91
C VAL A 98 -10.92 1.02 10.68
N ALA A 99 -10.96 1.58 9.46
CA ALA A 99 -11.87 2.67 9.13
C ALA A 99 -13.34 2.28 9.24
N VAL A 100 -13.73 1.09 8.72
CA VAL A 100 -15.09 0.57 8.87
C VAL A 100 -15.42 0.33 10.34
N SER A 101 -14.46 -0.21 11.09
CA SER A 101 -14.64 -0.42 12.52
C SER A 101 -14.85 0.88 13.31
N SER A 102 -14.09 1.94 12.99
CA SER A 102 -14.28 3.23 13.64
C SER A 102 -15.64 3.84 13.32
N LEU A 103 -16.13 3.73 12.07
CA LEU A 103 -17.47 4.18 11.70
C LEU A 103 -18.54 3.42 12.51
N CYS A 104 -18.47 2.09 12.55
CA CYS A 104 -19.44 1.32 13.34
C CYS A 104 -19.34 1.61 14.85
N THR A 105 -18.15 1.85 15.37
CA THR A 105 -17.97 2.02 16.82
C THR A 105 -18.34 3.44 17.28
N TYR A 106 -17.96 4.47 16.54
CA TYR A 106 -18.25 5.86 16.90
C TYR A 106 -19.62 6.30 16.40
N ASP A 107 -19.93 6.06 15.13
CA ASP A 107 -21.14 6.62 14.50
C ASP A 107 -22.39 5.79 14.77
N ILE A 108 -22.24 4.49 15.04
CA ILE A 108 -23.38 3.59 15.34
C ILE A 108 -23.41 3.25 16.83
N TYR A 109 -22.38 2.56 17.32
CA TYR A 109 -22.39 2.04 18.70
C TYR A 109 -22.39 3.16 19.72
N ARG A 110 -21.46 4.12 19.65
CA ARG A 110 -21.44 5.23 20.61
C ARG A 110 -22.63 6.16 20.41
N THR A 111 -22.95 6.60 19.19
CA THR A 111 -24.04 7.56 18.98
C THR A 111 -25.43 7.02 19.36
N TYR A 112 -25.75 5.76 19.06
CA TYR A 112 -27.11 5.24 19.18
C TYR A 112 -27.30 4.10 20.19
N ILE A 113 -26.25 3.34 20.51
CA ILE A 113 -26.37 2.16 21.39
C ILE A 113 -25.90 2.47 22.81
N ASN A 114 -24.74 3.10 22.97
CA ASN A 114 -24.17 3.47 24.27
C ASN A 114 -23.37 4.78 24.17
N PRO A 115 -24.02 5.94 24.36
CA PRO A 115 -23.38 7.28 24.31
C PRO A 115 -22.21 7.45 25.27
N ASP A 116 -22.31 6.84 26.45
CA ASP A 116 -21.32 6.93 27.53
C ASP A 116 -20.30 5.80 27.49
N ALA A 117 -20.13 5.16 26.33
CA ALA A 117 -19.18 4.05 26.16
C ALA A 117 -17.75 4.47 26.50
N THR A 118 -17.15 3.73 27.44
CA THR A 118 -15.75 3.90 27.84
C THR A 118 -14.79 3.46 26.73
N GLY A 119 -13.55 3.96 26.72
CA GLY A 119 -12.52 3.58 25.74
C GLY A 119 -12.28 2.07 25.68
N LYS A 120 -12.34 1.36 26.82
CA LYS A 120 -12.21 -0.12 26.87
C LYS A 120 -13.35 -0.82 26.13
N GLN A 121 -14.59 -0.33 26.28
CA GLN A 121 -15.77 -0.87 25.58
C GLN A 121 -15.69 -0.60 24.07
N ILE A 122 -15.31 0.61 23.69
CA ILE A 122 -15.09 1.00 22.28
C ILE A 122 -14.06 0.09 21.62
N LEU A 123 -12.92 -0.15 22.26
CA LEU A 123 -11.90 -1.06 21.72
C LEU A 123 -12.41 -2.51 21.61
N LYS A 124 -13.25 -2.97 22.55
CA LYS A 124 -13.83 -4.31 22.49
C LYS A 124 -14.79 -4.46 21.30
N VAL A 125 -15.70 -3.51 21.13
CA VAL A 125 -16.65 -3.48 20.01
C VAL A 125 -15.91 -3.36 18.68
N SER A 126 -14.92 -2.47 18.60
CA SER A 126 -14.10 -2.30 17.40
C SER A 126 -13.44 -3.60 16.97
N ARG A 127 -12.83 -4.38 17.88
CA ARG A 127 -12.23 -5.68 17.53
C ARG A 127 -13.25 -6.69 17.02
N VAL A 128 -14.47 -6.70 17.58
CA VAL A 128 -15.56 -7.56 17.13
C VAL A 128 -16.01 -7.16 15.73
N VAL A 129 -16.15 -5.87 15.45
CA VAL A 129 -16.53 -5.36 14.12
C VAL A 129 -15.45 -5.68 13.09
N VAL A 130 -14.17 -5.48 13.40
CA VAL A 130 -13.04 -5.83 12.51
C VAL A 130 -13.10 -7.32 12.13
N LEU A 131 -13.31 -8.20 13.11
CA LEU A 131 -13.38 -9.64 12.87
C LEU A 131 -14.61 -10.00 12.02
N GLY A 132 -15.79 -9.50 12.40
CA GLY A 132 -17.05 -9.78 11.70
C GLY A 132 -17.06 -9.27 10.27
N PHE A 133 -16.68 -8.00 10.07
CA PHE A 133 -16.62 -7.39 8.75
C PHE A 133 -15.51 -8.00 7.89
N GLY A 134 -14.35 -8.34 8.47
CA GLY A 134 -13.28 -9.05 7.78
C GLY A 134 -13.70 -10.43 7.28
N CYS A 135 -14.41 -11.21 8.10
CA CYS A 135 -14.98 -12.49 7.69
C CYS A 135 -16.02 -12.31 6.58
N PHE A 136 -16.93 -11.34 6.72
CA PHE A 136 -17.93 -11.02 5.70
C PHE A 136 -17.30 -10.66 4.36
N MET A 137 -16.31 -9.76 4.35
CA MET A 137 -15.60 -9.36 3.14
C MET A 137 -14.82 -10.51 2.52
N GLY A 138 -14.24 -11.39 3.34
CA GLY A 138 -13.60 -12.62 2.86
C GLY A 138 -14.56 -13.54 2.11
N VAL A 139 -15.76 -13.76 2.67
CA VAL A 139 -16.81 -14.56 2.02
C VAL A 139 -17.30 -13.89 0.75
N LEU A 140 -17.59 -12.58 0.79
CA LEU A 140 -18.04 -11.81 -0.36
C LEU A 140 -17.02 -11.83 -1.50
N ALA A 141 -15.72 -11.71 -1.20
CA ALA A 141 -14.65 -11.78 -2.18
C ALA A 141 -14.59 -13.15 -2.88
N VAL A 142 -14.78 -14.26 -2.14
CA VAL A 142 -14.83 -15.61 -2.72
C VAL A 142 -16.05 -15.76 -3.65
N ILE A 143 -17.22 -15.23 -3.25
CA ILE A 143 -18.43 -15.27 -4.06
C ILE A 143 -18.24 -14.47 -5.36
N LEU A 144 -17.77 -13.23 -5.27
CA LEU A 144 -17.53 -12.38 -6.44
C LEU A 144 -16.49 -12.99 -7.40
N ASN A 145 -15.46 -13.63 -6.85
CA ASN A 145 -14.46 -14.34 -7.64
C ASN A 145 -15.06 -15.56 -8.37
N LYS A 146 -15.93 -16.32 -7.71
CA LYS A 146 -16.63 -17.48 -8.30
C LYS A 146 -17.63 -17.08 -9.40
N VAL A 147 -18.30 -15.94 -9.23
CA VAL A 147 -19.23 -15.36 -10.20
C VAL A 147 -18.50 -14.80 -11.43
N GLY A 148 -17.19 -14.56 -11.34
CA GLY A 148 -16.38 -14.04 -12.44
C GLY A 148 -16.50 -12.53 -12.63
N VAL A 149 -16.83 -11.78 -11.57
CA VAL A 149 -16.93 -10.32 -11.60
C VAL A 149 -15.56 -9.72 -11.91
N SER A 150 -15.49 -8.91 -12.96
CA SER A 150 -14.26 -8.20 -13.31
C SER A 150 -14.02 -7.00 -12.40
N LEU A 151 -12.76 -6.63 -12.17
CA LEU A 151 -12.40 -5.42 -11.43
C LEU A 151 -13.03 -4.17 -12.07
N GLY A 152 -13.05 -4.11 -13.40
CA GLY A 152 -13.67 -3.00 -14.14
C GLY A 152 -15.18 -2.87 -13.87
N TRP A 153 -15.90 -4.00 -13.86
CA TRP A 153 -17.33 -4.01 -13.51
C TRP A 153 -17.53 -3.49 -12.08
N MET A 154 -16.73 -3.96 -11.13
CA MET A 154 -16.82 -3.58 -9.72
C MET A 154 -16.58 -2.08 -9.51
N TYR A 155 -15.55 -1.51 -10.13
CA TYR A 155 -15.26 -0.08 -10.03
C TYR A 155 -16.35 0.80 -10.64
N LEU A 156 -16.94 0.39 -11.77
CA LEU A 156 -18.02 1.14 -12.41
C LEU A 156 -19.34 1.00 -11.64
N ALA A 157 -19.65 -0.18 -11.12
CA ALA A 157 -20.84 -0.44 -10.30
C ALA A 157 -20.80 0.36 -8.98
N MET A 158 -19.62 0.49 -8.36
CA MET A 158 -19.42 1.33 -7.18
C MET A 158 -19.89 2.76 -7.42
N GLY A 159 -19.59 3.33 -8.59
CA GLY A 159 -20.04 4.69 -8.93
C GLY A 159 -21.55 4.81 -9.06
N VAL A 160 -22.25 3.79 -9.58
CA VAL A 160 -23.72 3.81 -9.67
C VAL A 160 -24.36 3.78 -8.27
N ILE A 161 -23.82 2.96 -7.37
CA ILE A 161 -24.38 2.72 -6.04
C ILE A 161 -24.05 3.86 -5.07
N ILE A 162 -22.82 4.37 -5.12
CA ILE A 162 -22.29 5.31 -4.11
C ILE A 162 -22.22 6.76 -4.66
N GLY A 163 -22.18 6.93 -5.99
CA GLY A 163 -21.95 8.23 -6.62
C GLY A 163 -23.00 9.29 -6.30
N SER A 164 -24.24 8.91 -5.98
CA SER A 164 -25.29 9.85 -5.62
C SER A 164 -25.01 10.67 -4.35
N ALA A 165 -24.12 10.19 -3.47
CA ALA A 165 -23.74 10.89 -2.24
C ALA A 165 -22.68 11.98 -2.44
N VAL A 166 -21.93 11.94 -3.55
CA VAL A 166 -20.78 12.83 -3.79
C VAL A 166 -21.21 14.29 -3.82
N MET A 167 -22.22 14.62 -4.64
CA MET A 167 -22.71 15.99 -4.77
C MET A 167 -23.38 16.49 -3.47
N PRO A 168 -24.23 15.70 -2.79
CA PRO A 168 -24.77 16.08 -1.49
C PRO A 168 -23.73 16.42 -0.43
N ILE A 169 -22.69 15.59 -0.26
CA ILE A 169 -21.62 15.83 0.70
C ILE A 169 -20.84 17.11 0.36
N ALA A 170 -20.48 17.29 -0.92
CA ALA A 170 -19.77 18.49 -1.36
C ALA A 170 -20.57 19.77 -1.09
N LEU A 171 -21.89 19.75 -1.36
CA LEU A 171 -22.77 20.88 -1.12
C LEU A 171 -22.96 21.17 0.38
N MET A 172 -23.07 20.16 1.23
CA MET A 172 -23.14 20.35 2.69
C MET A 172 -21.90 21.07 3.25
N LEU A 173 -20.72 20.81 2.69
CA LEU A 173 -19.47 21.46 3.12
C LEU A 173 -19.27 22.86 2.55
N LEU A 174 -19.68 23.09 1.30
CA LEU A 174 -19.37 24.33 0.58
C LEU A 174 -20.49 25.37 0.63
N TRP A 175 -21.75 24.93 0.74
CA TRP A 175 -22.92 25.79 0.64
C TRP A 175 -23.62 25.99 1.98
N ARG A 176 -23.51 27.22 2.51
CA ARG A 176 -24.07 27.60 3.82
C ARG A 176 -25.58 27.41 4.00
N LYS A 177 -26.35 27.32 2.90
CA LYS A 177 -27.82 27.14 2.95
C LYS A 177 -28.24 25.69 2.67
N ALA A 178 -27.28 24.77 2.52
CA ALA A 178 -27.55 23.36 2.25
C ALA A 178 -28.39 22.75 3.37
N ASN A 179 -29.41 22.00 3.00
CA ASN A 179 -30.38 21.40 3.92
C ASN A 179 -30.12 19.91 4.10
N ALA A 180 -30.13 19.44 5.35
CA ALA A 180 -29.96 18.02 5.69
C ALA A 180 -31.01 17.12 5.02
N LEU A 181 -32.28 17.54 4.96
CA LEU A 181 -33.33 16.77 4.28
C LEU A 181 -33.05 16.63 2.78
N GLY A 182 -32.59 17.70 2.13
CA GLY A 182 -32.22 17.68 0.72
C GLY A 182 -31.03 16.77 0.45
N ALA A 183 -30.05 16.73 1.37
CA ALA A 183 -28.90 15.84 1.24
C ALA A 183 -29.32 14.37 1.32
N ILE A 184 -30.15 13.99 2.31
CA ILE A 184 -30.65 12.62 2.48
C ILE A 184 -31.55 12.20 1.31
N LEU A 185 -32.48 13.05 0.89
CA LEU A 185 -33.35 12.75 -0.25
C LEU A 185 -32.53 12.66 -1.54
N GLY A 186 -31.55 13.54 -1.74
CA GLY A 186 -30.66 13.51 -2.90
C GLY A 186 -29.85 12.21 -2.98
N THR A 187 -29.25 11.76 -1.87
CA THR A 187 -28.48 10.50 -1.87
C THR A 187 -29.36 9.30 -2.20
N ILE A 188 -30.54 9.20 -1.57
CA ILE A 188 -31.46 8.06 -1.73
C ILE A 188 -32.10 8.05 -3.12
N ILE A 189 -32.73 9.16 -3.52
CA ILE A 189 -33.41 9.26 -4.82
C ILE A 189 -32.41 9.09 -5.95
N GLY A 190 -31.22 9.70 -5.84
CA GLY A 190 -30.17 9.54 -6.84
C GLY A 190 -29.68 8.10 -6.98
N CYS A 191 -29.51 7.37 -5.87
CA CYS A 191 -29.11 5.97 -5.91
C CYS A 191 -30.19 5.10 -6.58
N ILE A 192 -31.46 5.26 -6.18
CA ILE A 192 -32.58 4.51 -6.76
C ILE A 192 -32.70 4.78 -8.26
N LEU A 193 -32.72 6.05 -8.67
CA LEU A 193 -32.81 6.41 -10.09
C LEU A 193 -31.59 5.93 -10.88
N GLY A 194 -30.38 6.02 -10.31
CA GLY A 194 -29.16 5.51 -10.91
C GLY A 194 -29.21 4.01 -11.19
N ILE A 195 -29.65 3.20 -10.21
CA ILE A 195 -29.83 1.74 -10.35
C ILE A 195 -30.92 1.43 -11.38
N VAL A 196 -32.07 2.12 -11.30
CA VAL A 196 -33.17 1.93 -12.26
C VAL A 196 -32.71 2.24 -13.68
N THR A 197 -32.03 3.36 -13.91
CA THR A 197 -31.49 3.71 -15.23
C THR A 197 -30.45 2.69 -15.69
N TRP A 198 -29.53 2.27 -14.83
CA TRP A 198 -28.51 1.28 -15.16
C TRP A 198 -29.13 -0.03 -15.66
N LEU A 199 -30.13 -0.55 -14.95
CA LEU A 199 -30.81 -1.80 -15.33
C LEU A 199 -31.75 -1.62 -16.52
N ALA A 200 -32.47 -0.50 -16.61
CA ALA A 200 -33.37 -0.20 -17.72
C ALA A 200 -32.60 -0.06 -19.04
N VAL A 201 -31.51 0.72 -19.07
CA VAL A 201 -30.66 0.86 -20.26
C VAL A 201 -30.05 -0.48 -20.65
N THR A 202 -29.61 -1.28 -19.67
CA THR A 202 -29.13 -2.66 -19.93
C THR A 202 -30.20 -3.51 -20.62
N SER A 203 -31.44 -3.47 -20.11
CA SER A 203 -32.55 -4.25 -20.65
C SER A 203 -32.96 -3.79 -22.06
N ILE A 204 -32.98 -2.48 -22.31
CA ILE A 204 -33.41 -1.90 -23.60
C ILE A 204 -32.35 -2.15 -24.69
N GLU A 205 -31.08 -1.95 -24.37
CA GLU A 205 -29.99 -2.03 -25.36
C GLU A 205 -29.58 -3.49 -25.66
N TYR A 206 -29.65 -4.39 -24.68
CA TYR A 206 -29.15 -5.75 -24.81
C TYR A 206 -30.23 -6.85 -24.67
N GLY A 207 -31.48 -6.50 -24.33
CA GLY A 207 -32.61 -7.44 -24.21
C GLY A 207 -32.51 -8.45 -23.06
N ARG A 208 -31.44 -8.40 -22.26
CA ARG A 208 -31.19 -9.30 -21.13
C ARG A 208 -30.37 -8.59 -20.06
N VAL A 209 -30.62 -8.91 -18.78
CA VAL A 209 -29.87 -8.36 -17.65
C VAL A 209 -29.00 -9.47 -17.04
N ASN A 210 -27.70 -9.35 -17.20
CA ASN A 210 -26.70 -10.24 -16.60
C ASN A 210 -25.35 -9.54 -16.41
N LEU A 211 -24.36 -10.24 -15.85
CA LEU A 211 -23.05 -9.66 -15.52
C LEU A 211 -22.33 -9.04 -16.73
N GLU A 212 -22.44 -9.67 -17.91
CA GLU A 212 -21.78 -9.18 -19.13
C GLU A 212 -22.42 -7.92 -19.70
N THR A 213 -23.75 -7.85 -19.65
CA THR A 213 -24.54 -6.75 -20.23
C THR A 213 -24.55 -5.54 -19.31
N THR A 214 -24.72 -5.76 -18.01
CA THR A 214 -24.63 -4.69 -17.00
C THR A 214 -23.25 -4.05 -16.97
N GLY A 215 -22.19 -4.82 -17.26
CA GLY A 215 -20.79 -4.36 -17.31
C GLY A 215 -20.40 -3.56 -18.55
N ARG A 216 -21.31 -3.32 -19.47
CA ARG A 216 -21.01 -2.53 -20.67
C ARG A 216 -20.89 -1.04 -20.32
N ASN A 217 -20.12 -0.32 -21.13
CA ASN A 217 -19.85 1.08 -20.87
C ASN A 217 -21.11 1.95 -20.95
N THR A 218 -22.03 1.67 -21.89
CA THR A 218 -23.25 2.48 -22.07
C THR A 218 -24.17 2.43 -20.85
N PRO A 219 -24.59 1.24 -20.34
CA PRO A 219 -25.45 1.19 -19.15
C PRO A 219 -24.75 1.74 -17.91
N MET A 220 -23.45 1.44 -17.73
CA MET A 220 -22.67 1.96 -16.61
C MET A 220 -22.58 3.48 -16.63
N LEU A 221 -22.32 4.08 -17.80
CA LEU A 221 -22.25 5.54 -17.95
C LEU A 221 -23.61 6.18 -17.64
N ALA A 222 -24.69 5.64 -18.18
CA ALA A 222 -26.04 6.17 -17.95
C ALA A 222 -26.42 6.13 -16.46
N GLY A 223 -26.21 4.98 -15.80
CA GLY A 223 -26.48 4.83 -14.37
C GLY A 223 -25.65 5.78 -13.50
N ASN A 224 -24.35 5.87 -13.77
CA ASN A 224 -23.44 6.76 -13.03
C ASN A 224 -23.83 8.23 -13.18
N LEU A 225 -24.13 8.67 -14.41
CA LEU A 225 -24.50 10.05 -14.69
C LEU A 225 -25.81 10.42 -14.01
N VAL A 226 -26.83 9.56 -14.12
CA VAL A 226 -28.11 9.78 -13.44
C VAL A 226 -27.93 9.82 -11.93
N ALA A 227 -27.18 8.88 -11.35
CA ALA A 227 -26.96 8.83 -9.90
C ALA A 227 -26.40 10.15 -9.35
N ILE A 228 -25.32 10.66 -9.97
CA ILE A 228 -24.63 11.88 -9.52
C ILE A 228 -25.49 13.13 -9.77
N LEU A 229 -26.03 13.28 -11.00
CA LEU A 229 -26.75 14.49 -11.38
C LEU A 229 -28.08 14.63 -10.66
N THR A 230 -28.85 13.55 -10.53
CA THR A 230 -30.15 13.60 -9.84
C THR A 230 -29.96 13.81 -8.34
N GLY A 231 -28.96 13.17 -7.71
CA GLY A 231 -28.66 13.41 -6.31
C GLY A 231 -28.25 14.85 -6.01
N GLY A 232 -27.42 15.44 -6.88
CA GLY A 232 -27.09 16.87 -6.82
C GLY A 232 -28.29 17.78 -7.06
N PHE A 233 -29.09 17.49 -8.09
CA PHE A 233 -30.27 18.29 -8.45
C PHE A 233 -31.31 18.32 -7.32
N VAL A 234 -31.67 17.16 -6.77
CA VAL A 234 -32.62 17.06 -5.65
C VAL A 234 -32.11 17.85 -4.45
N HIS A 235 -30.83 17.70 -4.08
CA HIS A 235 -30.27 18.44 -2.96
C HIS A 235 -30.28 19.96 -3.20
N VAL A 236 -29.97 20.41 -4.42
CA VAL A 236 -30.02 21.84 -4.78
C VAL A 236 -31.43 22.39 -4.69
N VAL A 237 -32.42 21.70 -5.28
CA VAL A 237 -33.82 22.13 -5.24
C VAL A 237 -34.33 22.20 -3.81
N CYS A 238 -34.12 21.16 -3.00
CA CYS A 238 -34.53 21.15 -1.59
C CYS A 238 -33.83 22.23 -0.77
N SER A 239 -32.57 22.56 -1.05
CA SER A 239 -31.82 23.61 -0.35
C SER A 239 -32.25 25.02 -0.75
N ILE A 240 -32.79 25.21 -1.96
CA ILE A 240 -33.39 26.48 -2.38
C ILE A 240 -34.78 26.65 -1.76
N LEU A 241 -35.60 25.59 -1.76
CA LEU A 241 -36.96 25.62 -1.22
C LEU A 241 -36.98 25.72 0.31
N TRP A 242 -36.11 24.97 0.98
CA TRP A 242 -36.00 24.93 2.44
C TRP A 242 -34.56 25.13 2.89
N PRO A 243 -34.02 26.36 2.80
CA PRO A 243 -32.63 26.64 3.14
C PRO A 243 -32.38 26.47 4.65
N GLN A 244 -31.39 25.66 5.01
CA GLN A 244 -30.95 25.48 6.39
C GLN A 244 -29.60 26.18 6.60
N LYS A 245 -29.52 27.12 7.54
CA LYS A 245 -28.26 27.80 7.89
C LYS A 245 -27.62 27.11 9.09
N TYR A 246 -27.08 25.92 8.86
CA TYR A 246 -26.44 25.15 9.93
C TYR A 246 -25.16 25.86 10.40
N ASP A 247 -25.08 26.10 11.71
CA ASP A 247 -23.87 26.57 12.36
C ASP A 247 -23.10 25.36 12.93
N TRP A 248 -21.82 25.24 12.58
CA TRP A 248 -20.96 24.11 12.92
C TRP A 248 -20.56 24.08 14.41
N GLY A 249 -21.21 24.89 15.26
CA GLY A 249 -20.93 24.99 16.69
C GLY A 249 -21.10 23.66 17.43
N THR A 250 -22.07 22.83 17.05
CA THR A 250 -22.28 21.48 17.61
C THR A 250 -21.15 20.51 17.28
N THR A 251 -20.48 20.66 16.13
CA THR A 251 -19.31 19.84 15.77
C THR A 251 -18.15 20.07 16.73
N LYS A 252 -18.04 21.26 17.33
CA LYS A 252 -17.04 21.58 18.37
C LYS A 252 -17.31 20.88 19.70
N GLN A 253 -18.52 20.34 19.90
CA GLN A 253 -18.93 19.66 21.12
C GLN A 253 -18.77 18.12 21.03
N ILE A 254 -18.34 17.59 19.88
CA ILE A 254 -18.08 16.16 19.71
C ILE A 254 -16.84 15.80 20.54
N THR A 255 -17.08 15.28 21.75
CA THR A 255 -16.04 14.78 22.65
C THR A 255 -15.35 13.58 22.03
N LEU A 256 -14.10 13.72 21.60
CA LEU A 256 -13.26 12.59 21.25
C LEU A 256 -12.90 11.83 22.54
N VAL A 257 -12.99 10.50 22.51
CA VAL A 257 -12.72 9.64 23.67
C VAL A 257 -11.23 9.68 24.06
N GLU A 258 -10.36 10.00 23.10
CA GLU A 258 -9.01 10.48 23.35
C GLU A 258 -8.95 11.97 23.02
N GLN A 259 -8.76 12.81 24.03
CA GLN A 259 -8.39 14.21 23.86
C GLN A 259 -6.97 14.26 23.28
N VAL A 260 -6.83 14.09 21.96
CA VAL A 260 -5.59 14.43 21.28
C VAL A 260 -5.54 15.95 21.27
N GLN A 261 -4.80 16.53 22.21
CA GLN A 261 -4.51 17.96 22.23
C GLN A 261 -3.89 18.30 20.86
N SER A 262 -4.52 19.19 20.10
CA SER A 262 -3.99 19.54 18.78
C SER A 262 -2.64 20.20 18.97
N ASP A 263 -1.58 19.62 18.42
CA ASP A 263 -0.21 20.18 18.43
C ASP A 263 -0.09 21.49 17.61
N LEU A 264 -1.19 21.97 17.02
CA LEU A 264 -1.25 23.17 16.20
C LEU A 264 -1.53 24.40 17.07
N PRO A 265 -0.77 25.49 16.91
CA PRO A 265 -1.00 26.71 17.68
C PRO A 265 -2.37 27.31 17.36
N ASP A 266 -3.02 27.91 18.36
CA ASP A 266 -4.37 28.52 18.26
C ASP A 266 -4.51 29.52 17.09
N GLU A 267 -3.39 30.10 16.64
CA GLU A 267 -3.33 30.94 15.46
C GLU A 267 -3.73 30.26 14.14
N GLU A 268 -3.64 28.93 14.03
CA GLU A 268 -4.06 28.19 12.83
C GLU A 268 -5.57 28.09 12.72
N PHE A 269 -6.29 28.18 13.84
CA PHE A 269 -7.75 28.15 13.89
C PHE A 269 -8.40 29.53 13.68
N LYS A 270 -7.61 30.59 13.44
CA LYS A 270 -8.12 31.93 13.14
C LYS A 270 -8.97 31.90 11.86
N GLU A 271 -10.17 32.48 11.94
CA GLU A 271 -11.18 32.46 10.87
C GLU A 271 -10.64 32.99 9.52
N GLU A 272 -9.78 34.01 9.54
CA GLU A 272 -9.14 34.57 8.35
C GLU A 272 -8.28 33.54 7.59
N LYS A 273 -7.50 32.72 8.30
CA LYS A 273 -6.67 31.66 7.68
C LYS A 273 -7.56 30.56 7.10
N LEU A 274 -8.62 30.20 7.82
CA LEU A 274 -9.59 29.19 7.36
C LEU A 274 -10.34 29.65 6.10
N LEU A 275 -10.75 30.91 6.02
CA LEU A 275 -11.41 31.48 4.84
C LEU A 275 -10.45 31.56 3.66
N ARG A 276 -9.19 31.95 3.88
CA ARG A 276 -8.15 31.93 2.83
C ARG A 276 -7.91 30.52 2.31
N ALA A 277 -7.80 29.54 3.20
CA ALA A 277 -7.64 28.14 2.84
C ALA A 277 -8.85 27.62 2.05
N LYS A 278 -10.08 27.92 2.50
CA LYS A 278 -11.32 27.57 1.79
C LYS A 278 -11.33 28.15 0.38
N SER A 279 -11.04 29.45 0.22
CA SER A 279 -11.02 30.09 -1.10
C SER A 279 -9.96 29.47 -2.02
N TRP A 280 -8.79 29.12 -1.48
CA TRP A 280 -7.74 28.43 -2.23
C TRP A 280 -8.21 27.06 -2.71
N ILE A 281 -8.74 26.24 -1.81
CA ILE A 281 -9.24 24.88 -2.10
C ILE A 281 -10.35 24.94 -3.16
N VAL A 282 -11.32 25.84 -3.00
CA VAL A 282 -12.43 25.97 -3.97
C VAL A 282 -11.92 26.41 -5.33
N LYS A 283 -11.04 27.42 -5.40
CA LYS A 283 -10.48 27.91 -6.67
C LYS A 283 -9.75 26.80 -7.42
N TRP A 284 -8.80 26.14 -6.77
CA TRP A 284 -8.01 25.08 -7.40
C TRP A 284 -8.84 23.82 -7.65
N GLY A 285 -9.80 23.50 -6.80
CA GLY A 285 -10.73 22.40 -6.99
C GLY A 285 -11.59 22.57 -8.24
N ILE A 286 -12.15 23.76 -8.47
CA ILE A 286 -12.92 24.07 -9.68
C ILE A 286 -12.03 24.02 -10.92
N VAL A 287 -10.85 24.66 -10.87
CA VAL A 287 -9.90 24.68 -12.00
C VAL A 287 -9.46 23.26 -12.35
N PHE A 288 -9.09 22.46 -11.36
CA PHE A 288 -8.66 21.09 -11.57
C PHE A 288 -9.79 20.22 -12.12
N THR A 289 -11.01 20.37 -11.61
CA THR A 289 -12.19 19.67 -12.13
C THR A 289 -12.46 20.05 -13.59
N ALA A 290 -12.41 21.35 -13.93
CA ALA A 290 -12.60 21.80 -15.31
C ALA A 290 -11.52 21.24 -16.24
N ILE A 291 -10.26 21.20 -15.80
CA ILE A 291 -9.16 20.64 -16.59
C ILE A 291 -9.34 19.12 -16.77
N ILE A 292 -9.54 18.37 -15.69
CA ILE A 292 -9.52 16.90 -15.72
C ILE A 292 -10.83 16.28 -16.23
N VAL A 293 -11.98 16.87 -15.90
CA VAL A 293 -13.29 16.30 -16.25
C VAL A 293 -13.81 16.83 -17.58
N ILE A 294 -13.50 18.08 -17.94
CA ILE A 294 -14.05 18.71 -19.16
C ILE A 294 -12.98 18.82 -20.25
N LEU A 295 -11.93 19.62 -20.01
CA LEU A 295 -10.95 19.96 -21.02
C LEU A 295 -10.18 18.72 -21.51
N TRP A 296 -9.76 17.87 -20.59
CA TRP A 296 -8.92 16.71 -20.90
C TRP A 296 -9.67 15.64 -21.74
N PRO A 297 -10.90 15.21 -21.38
CA PRO A 297 -11.68 14.34 -22.26
C PRO A 297 -11.97 15.01 -23.60
N MET A 298 -12.35 16.30 -23.61
CA MET A 298 -12.64 17.05 -24.84
C MET A 298 -11.45 17.08 -25.81
N LEU A 299 -10.23 17.30 -25.31
CA LEU A 299 -9.01 17.25 -26.10
C LEU A 299 -8.65 15.84 -26.60
N SER A 300 -9.15 14.79 -25.93
CA SER A 300 -8.94 13.40 -26.32
C SER A 300 -9.96 12.87 -27.33
N LEU A 301 -11.14 13.51 -27.46
CA LEU A 301 -12.19 13.10 -28.40
C LEU A 301 -11.73 13.04 -29.87
N PRO A 302 -10.95 14.00 -30.39
CA PRO A 302 -10.48 13.96 -31.78
C PRO A 302 -9.51 12.80 -32.07
N ALA A 303 -8.89 12.21 -31.03
CA ALA A 303 -7.88 11.17 -31.21
C ALA A 303 -8.47 9.82 -31.67
N GLY A 304 -9.78 9.59 -31.49
CA GLY A 304 -10.47 8.40 -31.98
C GLY A 304 -9.77 7.09 -31.56
N LYS A 305 -9.27 6.31 -32.53
CA LYS A 305 -8.48 5.10 -32.26
C LYS A 305 -7.04 5.50 -31.93
N PHE A 306 -6.63 5.28 -30.68
CA PHE A 306 -5.30 5.65 -30.23
C PHE A 306 -4.23 4.90 -31.02
N SER A 307 -3.32 5.65 -31.66
CA SER A 307 -2.12 5.08 -32.28
C SER A 307 -1.19 4.51 -31.20
N LEU A 308 -0.32 3.57 -31.58
CA LEU A 308 0.67 3.00 -30.64
C LEU A 308 1.52 4.09 -29.97
N GLY A 309 1.91 5.12 -30.73
CA GLY A 309 2.68 6.26 -30.20
C GLY A 309 1.88 7.08 -29.20
N TYR A 310 0.62 7.39 -29.51
CA TYR A 310 -0.25 8.16 -28.62
C TYR A 310 -0.57 7.41 -27.32
N PHE A 311 -0.84 6.10 -27.42
CA PHE A 311 -1.03 5.25 -26.24
C PHE A 311 0.25 5.16 -25.40
N THR A 312 1.42 5.02 -26.04
CA THR A 312 2.71 4.96 -25.33
C THR A 312 3.01 6.26 -24.60
N PHE A 313 2.72 7.41 -25.23
CA PHE A 313 2.83 8.73 -24.59
C PHE A 313 2.00 8.79 -23.31
N TRP A 314 0.72 8.42 -23.37
CA TRP A 314 -0.15 8.42 -22.19
C TRP A 314 0.29 7.43 -21.11
N ALA A 315 0.77 6.25 -21.50
CA ALA A 315 1.32 5.30 -20.55
C ALA A 315 2.55 5.87 -19.81
N VAL A 316 3.43 6.58 -20.53
CA VAL A 316 4.59 7.26 -19.92
C VAL A 316 4.14 8.38 -18.97
N VAL A 317 3.16 9.20 -19.36
CA VAL A 317 2.61 10.25 -18.49
C VAL A 317 2.03 9.66 -17.21
N ALA A 318 1.24 8.58 -17.31
CA ALA A 318 0.66 7.91 -16.15
C ALA A 318 1.73 7.33 -15.20
N ILE A 319 2.78 6.72 -15.77
CA ILE A 319 3.92 6.22 -14.99
C ILE A 319 4.66 7.38 -14.30
N ALA A 320 4.96 8.45 -15.03
CA ALA A 320 5.64 9.63 -14.49
C ALA A 320 4.84 10.25 -13.33
N TRP A 321 3.54 10.45 -13.53
CA TRP A 321 2.64 10.96 -12.50
C TRP A 321 2.65 10.06 -11.25
N GLY A 322 2.50 8.75 -11.43
CA GLY A 322 2.55 7.78 -10.32
C GLY A 322 3.89 7.79 -9.58
N THR A 323 5.00 7.92 -10.31
CA THR A 323 6.33 8.00 -9.67
C THR A 323 6.52 9.29 -8.88
N ILE A 324 6.10 10.44 -9.40
CA ILE A 324 6.20 11.73 -8.70
C ILE A 324 5.31 11.71 -7.45
N ALA A 325 4.06 11.25 -7.58
CA ALA A 325 3.15 11.12 -6.44
C ALA A 325 3.72 10.20 -5.36
N SER A 326 4.31 9.07 -5.75
CA SER A 326 4.97 8.15 -4.80
C SER A 326 6.15 8.81 -4.09
N VAL A 327 6.96 9.60 -4.79
CA VAL A 327 8.08 10.33 -4.19
C VAL A 327 7.56 11.33 -3.16
N VAL A 328 6.51 12.10 -3.50
CA VAL A 328 5.90 13.07 -2.58
C VAL A 328 5.32 12.39 -1.35
N ILE A 329 4.51 11.33 -1.52
CA ILE A 329 3.87 10.60 -0.40
C ILE A 329 4.90 9.96 0.54
N ILE A 330 6.06 9.54 0.02
CA ILE A 330 7.13 8.97 0.85
C ILE A 330 7.95 10.06 1.53
N ILE A 331 8.36 11.10 0.80
CA ILE A 331 9.31 12.11 1.31
C ILE A 331 8.62 13.11 2.23
N LEU A 332 7.43 13.59 1.87
CA LEU A 332 6.79 14.71 2.57
C LEU A 332 6.50 14.40 4.06
N PRO A 333 5.91 13.25 4.42
CA PRO A 333 5.72 12.89 5.83
C PRO A 333 7.06 12.71 6.57
N LEU A 334 8.12 12.22 5.89
CA LEU A 334 9.44 12.07 6.48
C LEU A 334 10.09 13.43 6.78
N THR A 335 9.91 14.42 5.89
CA THR A 335 10.43 15.77 6.09
C THR A 335 9.69 16.52 7.19
N GLU A 336 8.35 16.39 7.24
CA GLU A 336 7.54 17.02 8.29
C GLU A 336 7.80 16.39 9.66
N SER A 337 7.95 15.07 9.72
CA SER A 337 8.20 14.34 10.97
C SER A 337 9.67 14.28 11.36
N TRP A 338 10.58 14.91 10.60
CA TRP A 338 12.03 14.77 10.80
C TRP A 338 12.47 15.22 12.21
N GLY A 339 11.86 16.28 12.75
CA GLY A 339 12.14 16.75 14.11
C GLY A 339 11.81 15.69 15.17
N THR A 340 10.63 15.08 15.08
CA THR A 340 10.20 13.99 15.98
C THR A 340 11.07 12.75 15.81
N ILE A 341 11.38 12.36 14.57
CA ILE A 341 12.27 11.22 14.28
C ILE A 341 13.66 11.47 14.86
N ALA A 342 14.22 12.67 14.68
CA ALA A 342 15.51 13.05 15.24
C ALA A 342 15.48 13.07 16.78
N CYS A 343 14.39 13.53 17.38
CA CYS A 343 14.19 13.50 18.83
C CYS A 343 14.14 12.06 19.36
N VAL A 344 13.39 11.16 18.72
CA VAL A 344 13.34 9.74 19.10
C VAL A 344 14.69 9.06 18.90
N LEU A 345 15.37 9.32 17.78
CA LEU A 345 16.71 8.77 17.53
C LEU A 345 17.71 9.27 18.58
N ASN A 346 17.74 10.56 18.86
CA ASN A 346 18.56 11.11 19.94
C ASN A 346 18.16 10.51 21.29
N GLY A 347 16.87 10.40 21.60
CA GLY A 347 16.37 9.77 22.82
C GLY A 347 16.82 8.31 22.97
N MET A 348 16.79 7.52 21.90
CA MET A 348 17.28 6.14 21.89
C MET A 348 18.78 6.06 22.19
N PHE A 349 19.59 7.02 21.72
CA PHE A 349 21.04 7.04 21.96
C PHE A 349 21.46 7.78 23.25
N THR A 350 20.60 8.65 23.80
CA THR A 350 20.91 9.46 25.00
C THR A 350 20.25 8.91 26.26
N ASN A 351 19.33 7.93 26.15
CA ASN A 351 18.65 7.32 27.30
C ASN A 351 19.64 6.68 28.28
N ASP A 352 20.73 6.08 27.78
CA ASP A 352 21.75 5.48 28.65
C ASP A 352 22.44 6.54 29.52
N ALA A 353 22.70 7.74 28.98
CA ALA A 353 23.29 8.85 29.72
C ALA A 353 22.31 9.49 30.71
N MET A 354 21.03 9.60 30.33
CA MET A 354 19.97 10.09 31.22
C MET A 354 19.70 9.12 32.37
N MET A 355 19.60 7.81 32.09
CA MET A 355 19.43 6.77 33.13
C MET A 355 20.63 6.75 34.09
N GLN A 356 21.87 6.85 33.58
CA GLN A 356 23.05 6.98 34.45
C GLN A 356 22.99 8.21 35.37
N LYS A 357 22.54 9.37 34.88
CA LYS A 357 22.39 10.58 35.70
C LYS A 357 21.29 10.43 36.76
N VAL A 358 20.18 9.77 36.43
CA VAL A 358 19.10 9.47 37.36
C VAL A 358 19.57 8.49 38.44
N ASP A 359 20.32 7.46 38.06
CA ASP A 359 20.90 6.50 39.01
C ASP A 359 21.93 7.17 39.93
N GLU A 360 22.75 8.09 39.42
CA GLU A 360 23.68 8.86 40.24
C GLU A 360 22.98 9.86 41.18
N MET A 361 21.91 10.50 40.73
CA MET A 361 21.06 11.30 41.64
C MET A 361 20.44 10.44 42.73
N ASN A 362 19.90 9.26 42.38
CA ASN A 362 19.30 8.33 43.34
C ASN A 362 20.31 7.80 44.35
N SER A 363 21.57 7.60 43.96
CA SER A 363 22.64 7.18 44.88
C SER A 363 23.04 8.30 45.82
N ARG A 364 23.17 9.54 45.33
CA ARG A 364 23.42 10.74 46.16
C ARG A 364 22.27 11.01 47.13
N LEU A 365 21.03 10.87 46.68
CA LEU A 365 19.84 11.08 47.50
C LEU A 365 19.75 10.02 48.61
N ARG A 366 20.04 8.75 48.29
CA ARG A 366 20.19 7.69 49.30
C ARG A 366 21.32 7.97 50.30
N ALA A 367 22.47 8.45 49.83
CA ALA A 367 23.58 8.81 50.71
C ALA A 367 23.19 9.94 51.69
N ILE A 368 22.44 10.95 51.22
CA ILE A 368 21.92 12.04 52.06
C ILE A 368 20.87 11.54 53.06
N MET A 369 19.99 10.62 52.64
CA MET A 369 18.99 10.02 53.55
C MET A 369 19.65 9.25 54.69
N VAL A 370 20.76 8.55 54.43
CA VAL A 370 21.51 7.81 55.46
C VAL A 370 22.26 8.74 56.41
N THR A 371 22.75 9.88 55.94
CA THR A 371 23.45 10.86 56.80
C THR A 371 22.50 11.75 57.59
N MET A 372 21.23 11.85 57.20
CA MET A 372 20.22 12.70 57.83
C MET A 372 18.92 11.91 58.13
N PRO A 373 18.84 11.21 59.28
CA PRO A 373 17.68 10.37 59.62
C PRO A 373 16.35 11.14 59.74
N GLU A 374 16.39 12.45 59.97
CA GLU A 374 15.20 13.32 59.93
C GLU A 374 14.68 13.56 58.50
N ALA A 375 15.57 13.65 57.51
CA ALA A 375 15.19 13.83 56.10
C ALA A 375 14.56 12.56 55.52
N GLU A 376 15.03 11.37 55.92
CA GLU A 376 14.42 10.10 55.57
C GLU A 376 12.97 9.99 56.11
N ARG A 377 12.75 10.39 57.37
CA ARG A 377 11.39 10.43 57.94
C ARG A 377 10.47 11.37 57.17
N TYR A 378 10.95 12.57 56.81
CA TYR A 378 10.16 13.54 56.05
C TYR A 378 9.80 12.99 54.66
N TYR A 379 10.77 12.38 53.97
CA TYR A 379 10.55 11.74 52.67
C TYR A 379 9.53 10.59 52.74
N LEU A 380 9.62 9.73 53.77
CA LEU A 380 8.68 8.63 53.97
C LEU A 380 7.27 9.13 54.30
N LEU A 381 7.15 10.21 55.08
CA LEU A 381 5.88 10.88 55.35
C LEU A 381 5.27 11.50 54.09
N GLU A 382 6.08 12.15 53.26
CA GLU A 382 5.66 12.67 51.96
C GLU A 382 5.17 11.53 51.07
N LYS A 383 5.93 10.44 50.99
CA LYS A 383 5.58 9.26 50.19
C LYS A 383 4.31 8.58 50.70
N GLU A 384 4.09 8.49 52.00
CA GLU A 384 2.83 8.01 52.57
C GLU A 384 1.67 8.97 52.28
N LYS A 385 1.88 10.29 52.35
CA LYS A 385 0.86 11.27 51.94
C LYS A 385 0.49 11.08 50.47
N THR A 386 1.47 10.97 49.57
CA THR A 386 1.22 10.74 48.14
C THR A 386 0.53 9.40 47.90
N LYS A 387 0.93 8.34 48.62
CA LYS A 387 0.29 7.02 48.49
C LYS A 387 -1.14 7.02 49.03
N LYS A 388 -1.42 7.78 50.09
CA LYS A 388 -2.78 8.02 50.60
C LYS A 388 -3.62 8.86 49.64
N LEU A 389 -3.04 9.87 49.01
CA LEU A 389 -3.72 10.70 48.00
C LEU A 389 -4.09 9.85 46.76
N VAL A 390 -3.16 9.04 46.25
CA VAL A 390 -3.40 8.13 45.11
C VAL A 390 -4.42 7.05 45.47
N GLY A 391 -4.34 6.46 46.68
CA GLY A 391 -5.33 5.49 47.14
C GLY A 391 -6.71 6.10 47.38
N TYR A 392 -6.78 7.38 47.78
CA TYR A 392 -8.04 8.11 47.92
C TYR A 392 -8.66 8.42 46.55
N GLU A 393 -7.86 8.76 45.54
CA GLU A 393 -8.30 8.91 44.14
C GLU A 393 -8.82 7.58 43.55
N GLU A 394 -8.16 6.44 43.82
CA GLU A 394 -8.65 5.12 43.40
C GLU A 394 -9.96 4.72 44.10
N THR A 395 -10.07 4.96 45.41
CA THR A 395 -11.27 4.60 46.18
C THR A 395 -12.46 5.48 45.82
N THR A 396 -12.23 6.78 45.56
CA THR A 396 -13.28 7.69 45.08
C THR A 396 -13.70 7.37 43.65
N ALA A 397 -12.79 6.90 42.79
CA ALA A 397 -13.13 6.38 41.47
C ALA A 397 -13.98 5.10 41.52
N ASP A 398 -13.70 4.18 42.46
CA ASP A 398 -14.48 2.94 42.63
C ASP A 398 -15.86 3.18 43.27
N VAL A 399 -15.96 4.07 44.27
CA VAL A 399 -17.24 4.41 44.90
C VAL A 399 -18.15 5.19 43.95
N THR A 400 -17.59 6.08 43.12
CA THR A 400 -18.36 6.75 42.06
C THR A 400 -18.79 5.77 40.97
N ALA A 401 -17.97 4.78 40.61
CA ALA A 401 -18.36 3.71 39.68
C ALA A 401 -19.49 2.81 40.24
N SER A 402 -19.49 2.54 41.55
CA SER A 402 -20.54 1.73 42.20
C SER A 402 -21.87 2.48 42.34
N LEU A 403 -21.85 3.78 42.69
CA LEU A 403 -23.06 4.61 42.80
C LEU A 403 -23.73 4.88 41.44
N VAL A 404 -22.95 4.88 40.36
CA VAL A 404 -23.47 4.99 38.98
C VAL A 404 -24.02 3.65 38.46
N ALA A 405 -23.69 2.52 39.10
CA ALA A 405 -24.24 1.21 38.75
C ALA A 405 -25.55 0.87 39.49
N GLU A 406 -25.88 1.61 40.57
CA GLU A 406 -27.14 1.46 41.33
C GLU A 406 -28.21 2.51 40.97
N LEU A 407 -27.90 3.45 40.05
CA LEU A 407 -28.85 4.34 39.37
C LEU A 407 -29.05 3.86 37.93
#